data_AF-A0A235IZR1-F1
#
_entry.id   AF-A0A235IZR1-F1
#
_cell.length_a   1.000
_cell.length_b   1.000
_cell.length_c   1.000
_cell.angle_alpha   90.00
_cell.angle_beta   90.00
_cell.angle_gamma   90.00
#
_symmetry.space_group_name_H-M   'P 1'
#
loop_
_entity.id
_entity.type
_entity.pdbx_description
1 polymer ?
#
loop_
_entity_poly.entity_id
_entity_poly.type
_entity_poly.pdbx_seq_one_letter_code
_entity_poly.pdbx_strand_id
1 'polypeptide(L)'
;MELAQFILTAILYILIYGFSTLFIFQFILEISVAFEKDCHRNTFIKHTVTKSEILTEKSPIRISNNNKNQLSTTKPITVQQLRKKCSQAGIKWSYAIQESKTGKKRHLNREEMLIALTQIKQSA
;
A
#
# COMPACT_ATOMS: atom_id res chain seq x y z
N MET A 1 -25.90 30.62 49.15
CA MET A 1 -24.78 29.66 49.06
C MET A 1 -24.98 28.70 47.88
N GLU A 2 -26.21 28.29 47.58
CA GLU A 2 -26.50 27.31 46.51
C GLU A 2 -26.26 27.81 45.07
N LEU A 3 -26.54 29.09 44.79
CA LEU A 3 -26.33 29.66 43.44
C LEU A 3 -24.85 29.59 43.01
N ALA A 4 -23.93 29.87 43.93
CA ALA A 4 -22.49 29.85 43.66
C ALA A 4 -22.00 28.42 43.36
N GLN A 5 -22.53 27.41 44.07
CA GLN A 5 -22.22 26.02 43.80
C GLN A 5 -22.76 25.57 42.45
N PHE A 6 -24.00 25.96 42.10
CA PHE A 6 -24.57 25.63 40.80
C PHE A 6 -23.76 26.25 39.65
N ILE A 7 -23.38 27.52 39.76
CA ILE A 7 -22.55 28.20 38.77
C ILE A 7 -21.17 27.52 38.66
N LEU A 8 -20.55 27.18 39.79
CA LEU A 8 -19.26 26.49 39.80
C LEU A 8 -19.35 25.12 39.13
N THR A 9 -20.39 24.33 39.42
CA THR A 9 -20.61 23.02 38.80
C THR A 9 -20.89 23.14 37.30
N ALA A 10 -21.68 24.12 36.88
CA ALA A 10 -21.96 24.37 35.46
C ALA A 10 -20.68 24.75 34.70
N ILE A 11 -19.87 25.65 35.25
CA ILE A 11 -18.59 26.05 34.67
C ILE A 11 -17.63 24.86 34.62
N LEU A 12 -17.54 24.08 35.70
CA LEU A 12 -16.68 22.90 35.77
C LEU A 12 -17.13 21.82 34.76
N TYR A 13 -18.43 21.62 34.59
CA TYR A 13 -18.98 20.69 33.61
C TYR A 13 -18.61 21.14 32.18
N ILE A 14 -18.82 22.42 31.86
CA ILE A 14 -18.45 22.95 30.54
C ILE A 14 -16.95 22.88 30.31
N LEU A 15 -16.13 23.17 31.32
CA LEU A 15 -14.67 23.06 31.23
C LEU A 15 -14.24 21.62 30.97
N ILE A 16 -14.67 20.67 31.80
CA ILE A 16 -14.24 19.28 31.68
C ILE A 16 -14.78 18.67 30.39
N TYR A 17 -16.10 18.70 30.17
CA TYR A 17 -16.70 18.03 29.02
C TYR A 17 -16.47 18.80 27.73
N GLY A 18 -16.53 20.12 27.75
CA GLY A 18 -16.26 20.95 26.57
C GLY A 18 -14.82 20.80 26.09
N PHE A 19 -13.83 21.01 26.97
CA PHE A 19 -12.43 20.86 26.56
C PHE A 19 -12.07 19.42 26.22
N SER A 20 -12.59 18.42 26.94
CA SER A 20 -12.34 17.02 26.59
C SER A 20 -12.90 16.68 25.21
N THR A 21 -14.11 17.16 24.89
CA THR A 21 -14.72 16.91 23.58
C THR A 21 -13.94 17.58 22.46
N LEU A 22 -13.53 18.84 22.63
CA LEU A 22 -12.70 19.55 21.66
C LEU A 22 -11.33 18.90 21.49
N PHE A 23 -10.70 18.47 22.58
CA PHE A 23 -9.41 17.79 22.55
C PHE A 23 -9.49 16.45 21.82
N ILE A 24 -10.49 15.63 22.12
CA ILE A 24 -10.73 14.36 21.43
C ILE A 24 -11.00 14.60 19.94
N PHE A 25 -11.81 15.62 19.60
CA PHE A 25 -12.10 15.95 18.21
C PHE A 25 -10.85 16.39 17.45
N GLN A 26 -10.02 17.25 18.05
CA GLN A 26 -8.73 17.68 17.49
C GLN A 26 -7.80 16.48 17.27
N PHE A 27 -7.72 15.55 18.22
CA PHE A 27 -6.92 14.34 18.10
C PHE A 27 -7.40 13.43 16.96
N ILE A 28 -8.72 13.23 16.83
CA ILE A 28 -9.31 12.45 15.74
C ILE A 28 -9.04 13.12 14.38
N LEU A 29 -9.17 14.45 14.30
CA LEU A 29 -8.86 15.21 13.10
C LEU A 29 -7.39 15.05 12.70
N GLU A 30 -6.46 15.19 13.63
CA GLU A 30 -5.03 15.03 13.36
C GLU A 30 -4.69 13.62 12.88
N ILE A 31 -5.25 12.58 13.52
CA ILE A 31 -5.10 11.20 13.05
C ILE A 31 -5.68 11.03 11.65
N SER A 32 -6.85 11.62 11.39
CA SER A 32 -7.52 11.52 10.09
C SER A 32 -6.70 12.19 8.99
N VAL A 33 -6.14 13.38 9.26
CA VAL A 33 -5.25 14.10 8.33
C VAL A 33 -3.93 13.35 8.13
N ALA A 34 -3.34 12.80 9.19
CA ALA A 34 -2.13 11.97 9.08
C ALA A 34 -2.39 10.72 8.24
N PHE A 35 -3.53 10.06 8.46
CA PHE A 35 -3.95 8.90 7.68
C PHE A 35 -4.26 9.26 6.23
N GLU A 36 -4.92 10.38 5.97
CA GLU A 36 -5.16 10.89 4.62
C GLU A 36 -3.84 11.19 3.92
N LYS A 37 -2.89 11.84 4.59
CA LYS A 37 -1.55 12.11 4.06
C LYS A 37 -0.78 10.83 3.75
N ASP A 38 -0.86 9.82 4.61
CA ASP A 38 -0.23 8.52 4.39
C ASP A 38 -0.95 7.69 3.31
N CYS A 39 -2.27 7.83 3.20
CA CYS A 39 -3.05 7.22 2.13
C CYS A 39 -2.76 7.86 0.78
N HIS A 40 -2.67 9.20 0.71
CA HIS A 40 -2.22 9.93 -0.47
C HIS A 40 -0.76 9.59 -0.80
N ARG A 41 0.14 9.53 0.17
CA ARG A 41 1.53 9.09 -0.06
C ARG A 41 1.59 7.66 -0.59
N ASN A 42 0.79 6.73 -0.08
CA ASN A 42 0.77 5.34 -0.56
C ASN A 42 0.04 5.16 -1.91
N THR A 43 -0.94 6.00 -2.23
CA THR A 43 -1.62 6.01 -3.54
C THR A 43 -0.75 6.69 -4.61
N PHE A 44 -0.03 7.77 -4.26
CA PHE A 44 0.99 8.37 -5.12
C PHE A 44 2.22 7.45 -5.26
N ILE A 45 2.64 6.68 -4.27
CA ILE A 45 3.71 5.69 -4.49
C ILE A 45 3.24 4.57 -5.42
N LYS A 46 1.94 4.21 -5.43
CA LYS A 46 1.41 3.26 -6.42
C LYS A 46 1.22 3.85 -7.84
N HIS A 47 1.09 5.16 -7.98
CA HIS A 47 1.02 5.84 -9.30
C HIS A 47 2.35 6.44 -9.78
N THR A 48 3.33 6.63 -8.89
CA THR A 48 4.63 7.26 -9.16
C THR A 48 5.79 6.26 -9.14
N VAL A 49 5.56 4.97 -8.84
CA VAL A 49 6.47 3.87 -9.23
C VAL A 49 6.34 3.53 -10.74
N THR A 50 5.79 4.46 -11.55
CA THR A 50 5.94 4.44 -13.02
C THR A 50 6.58 5.72 -13.55
N LYS A 51 7.13 6.59 -12.70
CA LYS A 51 7.83 7.79 -13.18
C LYS A 51 8.81 8.38 -12.17
N SER A 52 9.86 7.65 -11.78
CA SER A 52 11.13 8.28 -11.36
C SER A 52 12.19 7.21 -11.11
N GLU A 53 12.76 6.64 -12.17
CA GLU A 53 14.12 6.09 -12.07
C GLU A 53 14.77 5.99 -13.47
N ILE A 54 15.03 7.14 -14.10
CA ILE A 54 16.15 7.24 -15.05
C ILE A 54 16.73 8.65 -14.96
N LEU A 55 17.53 8.88 -13.91
CA LEU A 55 18.67 9.79 -14.00
C LEU A 55 19.91 8.97 -13.68
N THR A 56 20.22 8.04 -14.58
CA THR A 56 21.56 7.53 -14.76
C THR A 56 22.16 8.30 -15.93
N GLU A 57 23.12 9.14 -15.57
CA GLU A 57 24.11 9.72 -16.45
C GLU A 57 24.73 8.64 -17.36
N LYS A 58 25.05 9.06 -18.61
CA LYS A 58 26.08 8.53 -19.53
C LYS A 58 25.62 7.78 -20.81
N SER A 59 25.76 8.55 -21.90
CA SER A 59 26.11 8.18 -23.29
C SER A 59 25.01 7.69 -24.26
N PRO A 60 25.01 8.18 -25.53
CA PRO A 60 24.03 7.80 -26.53
C PRO A 60 24.56 6.61 -27.35
N ILE A 61 23.88 5.48 -27.29
CA ILE A 61 24.07 4.42 -28.28
C ILE A 61 22.73 4.12 -28.94
N ARG A 62 22.58 4.68 -30.16
CA ARG A 62 21.60 4.28 -31.17
C ARG A 62 21.76 2.79 -31.47
N ILE A 63 20.70 2.00 -31.33
CA ILE A 63 20.46 0.86 -32.24
C ILE A 63 18.97 0.79 -32.57
N SER A 64 18.70 1.05 -33.85
CA SER A 64 17.46 0.76 -34.57
C SER A 64 17.26 -0.75 -34.67
N ASN A 65 16.05 -1.26 -34.46
CA ASN A 65 15.55 -2.37 -35.26
C ASN A 65 14.02 -2.40 -35.30
N ASN A 66 13.50 -2.21 -36.51
CA ASN A 66 12.14 -2.49 -36.90
C ASN A 66 11.91 -4.01 -36.88
N ASN A 67 10.90 -4.46 -36.13
CA ASN A 67 10.03 -5.53 -36.62
C ASN A 67 8.64 -5.38 -36.00
N LYS A 68 7.67 -5.05 -36.86
CA LYS A 68 6.24 -5.02 -36.59
C LYS A 68 5.71 -6.45 -36.67
N ASN A 69 5.07 -6.91 -35.60
CA ASN A 69 3.91 -7.81 -35.53
C ASN A 69 3.49 -7.89 -34.04
N GLN A 70 2.73 -6.92 -33.54
CA GLN A 70 1.26 -6.96 -33.38
C GLN A 70 0.81 -7.63 -32.06
N LEU A 71 0.03 -6.85 -31.30
CA LEU A 71 -0.94 -7.25 -30.25
C LEU A 71 -0.36 -7.88 -28.98
N SER A 72 -0.41 -7.29 -27.80
CA SER A 72 -1.41 -6.38 -27.22
C SER A 72 -0.73 -5.56 -26.12
N THR A 73 -1.11 -4.30 -25.98
CA THR A 73 -0.84 -3.43 -24.81
C THR A 73 -0.83 -4.21 -23.49
N THR A 74 0.36 -4.60 -23.03
CA THR A 74 0.52 -5.29 -21.75
C THR A 74 0.35 -4.27 -20.64
N LYS A 75 -0.91 -4.01 -20.28
CA LYS A 75 -1.23 -3.40 -18.99
C LYS A 75 -0.43 -4.16 -17.93
N PRO A 76 0.23 -3.48 -16.97
CA PRO A 76 1.00 -4.16 -15.95
C PRO A 76 0.09 -5.18 -15.26
N ILE A 77 0.46 -6.46 -15.39
CA ILE A 77 -0.33 -7.56 -14.82
C ILE A 77 -0.48 -7.29 -13.33
N THR A 78 -1.73 -7.18 -12.89
CA THR A 78 -2.06 -6.87 -11.51
C THR A 78 -1.73 -8.06 -10.62
N VAL A 79 -1.41 -7.81 -9.34
CA VAL A 79 -1.11 -8.88 -8.37
C VAL A 79 -2.25 -9.91 -8.28
N GLN A 80 -3.51 -9.48 -8.42
CA GLN A 80 -4.66 -10.39 -8.46
C GLN A 80 -4.63 -11.34 -9.67
N GLN A 81 -4.20 -10.84 -10.83
CA GLN A 81 -4.07 -11.66 -12.03
C GLN A 81 -2.90 -12.65 -11.90
N LEU A 82 -1.79 -12.25 -11.27
CA LEU A 82 -0.69 -13.16 -10.96
C LEU A 82 -1.12 -14.28 -10.02
N ARG A 83 -1.86 -13.96 -8.94
CA ARG A 83 -2.43 -14.96 -8.03
C ARG A 83 -3.30 -15.99 -8.76
N LYS A 84 -4.16 -15.53 -9.66
CA LYS A 84 -4.99 -16.42 -10.49
C LYS A 84 -4.12 -17.35 -11.35
N LYS A 85 -3.10 -16.81 -12.03
CA LYS A 85 -2.16 -17.60 -12.83
C LYS A 85 -1.38 -18.62 -11.99
N CYS A 86 -0.90 -18.21 -10.80
CA CYS A 86 -0.22 -19.13 -9.87
C CYS A 86 -1.15 -20.26 -9.44
N SER A 87 -2.40 -19.95 -9.07
CA SER A 87 -3.40 -20.97 -8.73
C SER A 87 -3.69 -21.93 -9.89
N GLN A 88 -3.81 -21.42 -11.12
CA GLN A 88 -4.01 -22.25 -12.31
C GLN A 88 -2.82 -23.17 -12.60
N ALA A 89 -1.60 -22.68 -12.35
CA ALA A 89 -0.36 -23.45 -12.51
C ALA A 89 -0.06 -24.38 -11.32
N GLY A 90 -0.97 -24.52 -10.34
CA GLY A 90 -0.77 -25.35 -9.15
C GLY A 90 0.26 -24.80 -8.15
N ILE A 91 0.70 -23.55 -8.29
CA ILE A 91 1.65 -22.91 -7.39
C ILE A 91 0.92 -22.45 -6.13
N LYS A 92 1.28 -23.02 -4.97
CA LYS A 92 0.79 -22.57 -3.67
C LYS A 92 1.39 -21.21 -3.32
N TRP A 93 0.68 -20.14 -3.67
CA TRP A 93 1.14 -18.77 -3.47
C TRP A 93 0.72 -18.16 -2.12
N SER A 94 -0.39 -18.63 -1.55
CA SER A 94 -0.90 -18.20 -0.24
C SER A 94 -0.19 -18.95 0.88
N TYR A 95 0.29 -18.23 1.89
CA TYR A 95 1.02 -18.78 3.04
C TYR A 95 2.19 -19.69 2.64
N ALA A 96 2.85 -19.37 1.53
CA ALA A 96 3.89 -20.18 0.92
C ALA A 96 5.21 -20.15 1.69
N ILE A 97 5.51 -19.01 2.32
CA ILE A 97 6.77 -18.78 3.02
C ILE A 97 6.48 -18.62 4.51
N GLN A 98 7.21 -19.35 5.34
CA GLN A 98 7.21 -19.17 6.79
C GLN A 98 8.46 -18.39 7.18
N GLU A 99 8.28 -17.22 7.81
CA GLU A 99 9.41 -16.46 8.33
C GLU A 99 10.06 -17.20 9.49
N SER A 100 11.37 -17.45 9.38
CA SER A 100 12.14 -18.14 10.43
C SER A 100 12.18 -17.38 11.75
N LYS A 101 12.15 -16.04 11.71
CA LYS A 101 12.25 -15.19 12.90
C LYS A 101 10.95 -15.07 13.68
N THR A 102 9.81 -15.05 12.99
CA THR A 102 8.50 -14.76 13.59
C THR A 102 7.56 -15.96 13.58
N GLY A 103 7.90 -17.01 12.82
CA GLY A 103 7.03 -18.17 12.58
C GLY A 103 5.79 -17.85 11.74
N LYS A 104 5.59 -16.59 11.34
CA LYS A 104 4.41 -16.14 10.60
C LYS A 104 4.50 -16.59 9.15
N LYS A 105 3.37 -17.06 8.62
CA LYS A 105 3.24 -17.44 7.22
C LYS A 105 2.86 -16.22 6.38
N ARG A 106 3.61 -15.95 5.32
CA ARG A 106 3.34 -14.87 4.36
C ARG A 106 3.08 -15.42 2.96
N HIS A 107 2.43 -14.58 2.14
CA HIS A 107 2.18 -14.87 0.74
C HIS A 107 3.45 -14.63 -0.09
N LEU A 108 3.53 -15.26 -1.26
CA LEU A 108 4.55 -14.92 -2.25
C LEU A 108 4.37 -13.47 -2.68
N ASN A 109 5.49 -12.75 -2.78
CA ASN A 109 5.55 -11.41 -3.34
C ASN A 109 5.41 -11.48 -4.88
N ARG A 110 5.20 -10.33 -5.51
CA ARG A 110 5.00 -10.22 -6.97
C ARG A 110 6.15 -10.87 -7.76
N GLU A 111 7.39 -10.62 -7.37
CA GLU A 111 8.58 -11.16 -8.02
C GLU A 111 8.71 -12.68 -7.83
N GLU A 112 8.51 -13.16 -6.60
CA GLU A 112 8.50 -14.59 -6.27
C GLU A 112 7.43 -15.35 -7.07
N MET A 113 6.24 -14.76 -7.24
CA MET A 113 5.16 -15.31 -8.08
C MET A 113 5.56 -15.38 -9.57
N LEU A 114 6.23 -14.34 -10.09
CA LEU A 114 6.69 -14.30 -11.47
C LEU A 114 7.76 -15.36 -11.72
N ILE A 115 8.73 -15.49 -10.82
CA ILE A 115 9.79 -16.49 -10.92
C ILE A 115 9.19 -17.90 -10.93
N ALA A 116 8.27 -18.20 -10.00
CA ALA A 116 7.63 -19.51 -9.93
C ALA A 116 6.84 -19.85 -11.21
N LEU A 117 6.17 -18.87 -11.81
CA LEU A 117 5.48 -19.05 -13.09
C LEU A 117 6.45 -19.28 -14.26
N THR A 118 7.59 -18.59 -14.28
CA THR A 118 8.61 -18.80 -15.32
C THR A 118 9.29 -20.16 -15.21
N GLN A 119 9.53 -20.65 -13.99
CA GLN A 119 10.14 -21.97 -13.76
C GLN A 119 9.26 -23.10 -14.27
N ILE A 120 7.94 -23.05 -14.04
CA ILE A 120 7.01 -24.05 -14.59
C ILE A 120 7.00 -24.02 -16.11
N LYS A 121 7.04 -22.83 -16.72
CA LYS A 121 7.07 -22.70 -18.19
C LYS A 121 8.36 -23.25 -18.81
N GLN A 122 9.47 -23.27 -18.07
CA GLN A 122 10.74 -23.84 -18.52
C GLN A 122 10.86 -25.35 -18.27
N SER A 123 10.01 -25.91 -17.42
CA SER A 123 10.02 -27.33 -17.05
C SER A 123 9.03 -28.19 -17.87
N ALA A 124 8.36 -27.60 -18.85
CA ALA A 124 7.41 -28.24 -19.77
C ALA A 124 7.94 -28.15 -21.20
#